data_AF-A0A1J3J8B1-F1
#
_entry.id   AF-A0A1J3J8B1-F1
#
_cell.length_a   1.000
_cell.length_b   1.000
_cell.length_c   1.000
_cell.angle_alpha   90.00
_cell.angle_beta   90.00
_cell.angle_gamma   90.00
#
_symmetry.space_group_name_H-M   'P 1'
#
loop_
_entity.id
_entity.type
_entity.pdbx_description
1 polymer ?
#
loop_
_entity_poly.entity_id
_entity_poly.type
_entity_poly.pdbx_seq_one_letter_code
_entity_poly.pdbx_strand_id
1 'polypeptide(L)'
;HHSLSLFPWPLLIPCEACGLVSFWEPSYACFQCSYVVHESCTDLPRVIKITRHRHRLSHTPFLPATTSLCKVCYKTVDIKYGQYSCNGESCSYIAHSKCATHRHVWDGRELEWEPEEPDEDEDVASFKK
;
A
#
# COMPACT_ATOMS: atom_id res chain seq x y z
N HIS A 1 -22.92 -5.19 1.94
CA HIS A 1 -22.62 -3.76 2.13
C HIS A 1 -23.16 -3.35 3.49
N HIS A 2 -22.27 -3.07 4.46
CA HIS A 2 -22.67 -2.58 5.78
C HIS A 2 -22.31 -1.10 5.91
N SER A 3 -23.10 -0.35 6.67
CA SER A 3 -22.84 1.06 6.93
C SER A 3 -21.64 1.21 7.87
N LEU A 4 -20.75 2.14 7.55
CA LEU A 4 -19.64 2.54 8.40
C LEU A 4 -20.07 3.72 9.27
N SER A 5 -19.76 3.64 10.56
CA SER A 5 -19.97 4.76 11.48
C SER A 5 -18.66 5.50 11.70
N LEU A 6 -18.67 6.83 11.58
CA LEU A 6 -17.50 7.67 11.89
C LEU A 6 -17.35 7.80 13.40
N PHE A 7 -16.17 7.47 13.90
CA PHE A 7 -15.78 7.68 15.28
C PHE A 7 -14.74 8.79 15.37
N PRO A 8 -15.10 9.94 15.98
CA PRO A 8 -14.14 11.00 16.27
C PRO A 8 -13.26 10.68 17.48
N TRP A 9 -13.58 9.63 18.24
CA TRP A 9 -12.74 9.13 19.33
C TRP A 9 -11.84 7.98 18.85
N PRO A 10 -10.60 7.91 19.35
CA PRO A 10 -9.66 6.90 18.91
C PRO A 10 -10.02 5.49 19.36
N LEU A 11 -9.92 4.56 18.42
CA LEU A 11 -10.02 3.14 18.66
C LEU A 11 -8.61 2.56 18.80
N LEU A 12 -8.37 1.75 19.83
CA LEU A 12 -7.11 1.00 20.00
C LEU A 12 -7.04 -0.24 19.08
N ILE A 13 -7.71 -0.18 17.94
CA ILE A 13 -7.84 -1.25 16.96
C ILE A 13 -7.01 -0.85 15.73
N PRO A 14 -6.15 -1.74 15.20
CA PRO A 14 -5.38 -1.45 13.99
C PRO A 14 -6.28 -1.12 12.80
N CYS A 15 -5.89 -0.13 12.02
CA CYS A 15 -6.53 0.18 10.76
C CYS A 15 -6.25 -0.92 9.73
N GLU A 16 -7.29 -1.50 9.15
CA GLU A 16 -7.21 -2.59 8.17
C GLU A 16 -6.42 -2.20 6.91
N ALA A 17 -6.41 -0.91 6.55
CA ALA A 17 -5.74 -0.45 5.35
C ALA A 17 -4.25 -0.11 5.53
N CYS A 18 -3.77 0.13 6.76
CA CYS A 18 -2.37 0.49 7.01
C CYS A 18 -1.67 -0.23 8.17
N GLY A 19 -2.40 -1.03 8.95
CA GLY A 19 -1.90 -1.80 10.09
C GLY A 19 -1.45 -0.98 11.30
N LEU A 20 -1.68 0.34 11.31
CA LEU A 20 -1.30 1.22 12.40
C LEU A 20 -2.50 1.51 13.31
N VAL A 21 -2.22 1.71 14.60
CA VAL A 21 -3.15 2.28 15.57
C VAL A 21 -2.85 3.77 15.67
N SER A 22 -3.85 4.62 15.45
CA SER A 22 -3.72 6.07 15.61
C SER A 22 -4.71 6.59 16.65
N PHE A 23 -4.19 7.29 17.66
CA PHE A 23 -5.02 7.96 18.66
C PHE A 23 -5.60 9.29 18.15
N TRP A 24 -5.04 9.83 17.07
CA TRP A 24 -5.32 11.20 16.64
C TRP A 24 -6.11 11.28 15.33
N GLU A 25 -6.28 10.15 14.63
CA GLU A 25 -6.98 10.09 13.35
C GLU A 25 -8.41 9.56 13.53
N PRO A 26 -9.43 10.30 13.06
CA PRO A 26 -10.79 9.78 12.97
C PRO A 26 -10.83 8.47 12.18
N SER A 27 -11.71 7.57 12.57
CA SER A 27 -11.82 6.24 11.96
C SER A 27 -13.26 5.86 11.67
N TYR A 28 -13.46 5.20 10.54
CA TYR A 28 -14.69 4.51 10.22
C TYR A 28 -14.62 3.09 10.77
N ALA A 29 -15.69 2.66 11.44
CA ALA A 29 -15.78 1.30 11.97
C ALA A 29 -17.09 0.62 11.55
N CYS A 30 -16.99 -0.67 11.22
CA CYS A 30 -18.12 -1.58 11.12
C CYS A 30 -17.98 -2.66 12.20
N PHE A 31 -18.80 -2.58 13.26
CA PHE A 31 -18.76 -3.56 14.35
C PHE A 31 -19.24 -4.95 13.94
N GLN A 32 -20.10 -5.05 12.93
CA GLN A 32 -20.57 -6.35 12.42
C GLN A 32 -19.43 -7.12 11.73
N CYS A 33 -18.51 -6.39 11.10
CA CYS A 33 -17.37 -6.97 10.39
C CYS A 33 -16.07 -6.91 11.19
N SER A 34 -16.08 -6.29 12.37
CA SER A 34 -14.86 -5.93 13.12
C SER A 34 -13.83 -5.19 12.24
N TYR A 35 -14.32 -4.34 11.33
CA TYR A 35 -13.50 -3.63 10.35
C TYR A 35 -13.30 -2.18 10.81
N VAL A 36 -12.05 -1.73 10.89
CA VAL A 36 -11.69 -0.34 11.25
C VAL A 36 -10.76 0.23 10.19
N VAL A 37 -11.02 1.44 9.72
CA VAL A 37 -10.16 2.14 8.78
C VAL A 37 -10.07 3.61 9.16
N HIS A 38 -8.87 4.19 9.19
CA HIS A 38 -8.72 5.64 9.37
C HIS A 38 -9.43 6.35 8.22
N GLU A 39 -10.02 7.52 8.49
CA GLU A 39 -10.58 8.39 7.45
C GLU A 39 -9.52 8.71 6.39
N SER A 40 -8.29 9.03 6.81
CA SER A 40 -7.17 9.27 5.87
C SER A 40 -6.77 8.05 5.04
N CYS A 41 -7.20 6.85 5.44
CA CYS A 41 -6.90 5.61 4.74
C CYS A 41 -8.01 5.17 3.78
N THR A 42 -9.21 5.78 3.82
CA THR A 42 -10.27 5.46 2.84
C THR A 42 -9.91 5.93 1.45
N ASP A 43 -9.09 6.98 1.36
CA ASP A 43 -8.65 7.61 0.12
C ASP A 43 -7.25 7.14 -0.30
N LEU A 44 -6.77 6.00 0.22
CA LEU A 44 -5.51 5.43 -0.23
C LEU A 44 -5.59 5.09 -1.72
N PRO A 45 -4.59 5.50 -2.52
CA PRO A 45 -4.61 5.23 -3.94
C PRO A 45 -4.44 3.73 -4.21
N ARG A 46 -5.15 3.21 -5.20
CA ARG A 46 -5.11 1.81 -5.60
C ARG A 46 -3.85 1.49 -6.36
N VAL A 47 -3.37 2.37 -7.24
CA VAL A 47 -2.12 2.16 -7.98
C VAL A 47 -1.27 3.42 -7.93
N ILE A 48 0.01 3.26 -7.59
CA ILE A 48 0.96 4.36 -7.48
C ILE A 48 2.29 4.03 -8.12
N LYS A 49 3.08 5.06 -8.43
CA LYS A 49 4.50 4.96 -8.77
C LYS A 49 5.30 5.74 -7.73
N ILE A 50 6.36 5.14 -7.19
CA ILE A 50 7.19 5.78 -6.16
C ILE A 50 8.58 6.07 -6.70
N THR A 51 9.27 7.04 -6.12
CA THR A 51 10.61 7.45 -6.57
C THR A 51 11.68 6.38 -6.41
N ARG A 52 11.48 5.43 -5.48
CA ARG A 52 12.45 4.37 -5.14
C ARG A 52 12.20 3.04 -5.86
N HIS A 53 11.24 2.97 -6.78
CA HIS A 53 10.92 1.75 -7.49
C HIS A 53 10.35 2.05 -8.88
N ARG A 54 10.81 1.31 -9.89
CA ARG A 54 10.48 1.60 -11.30
C ARG A 54 9.06 1.21 -11.69
N HIS A 55 8.60 0.04 -11.23
CA HIS A 55 7.28 -0.48 -11.56
C HIS A 55 6.20 0.22 -10.73
N ARG A 56 4.96 0.13 -11.20
CA ARG A 56 3.81 0.51 -10.39
C ARG A 56 3.58 -0.48 -9.25
N LEU A 57 3.06 0.08 -8.16
CA LEU A 57 2.66 -0.65 -6.97
C LEU A 57 1.14 -0.60 -6.86
N SER A 58 0.51 -1.74 -6.59
CA SER A 58 -0.91 -1.80 -6.27
C SER A 58 -1.13 -1.94 -4.77
N HIS A 59 -2.14 -1.27 -4.24
CA HIS A 59 -2.63 -1.48 -2.89
C HIS A 59 -3.36 -2.82 -2.85
N THR A 60 -2.87 -3.70 -1.99
CA THR A 60 -3.41 -5.03 -1.76
C THR A 60 -3.91 -5.10 -0.33
N PRO A 61 -5.16 -5.50 -0.08
CA PRO A 61 -5.68 -5.62 1.28
C PRO A 61 -5.04 -6.77 2.07
N PHE A 62 -4.48 -7.78 1.37
CA PHE A 62 -3.77 -8.92 1.97
C PHE A 62 -2.84 -9.56 0.92
N LEU A 63 -1.73 -10.18 1.35
CA LEU A 63 -0.90 -11.05 0.52
C LEU A 63 -0.79 -12.47 1.11
N PRO A 64 -0.47 -13.49 0.28
CA PRO A 64 -0.14 -14.84 0.76
C PRO A 64 0.99 -14.84 1.79
N ALA A 65 0.98 -15.85 2.65
CA ALA A 65 1.64 -15.90 3.96
C ALA A 65 3.19 -15.96 3.98
N THR A 66 3.88 -15.02 3.32
CA THR A 66 5.33 -14.84 3.45
C THR A 66 5.63 -13.55 4.20
N THR A 67 6.38 -13.68 5.30
CA THR A 67 6.90 -12.53 6.03
C THR A 67 7.83 -11.73 5.10
N SER A 68 7.45 -10.49 4.83
CA SER A 68 8.17 -9.62 3.89
C SER A 68 8.61 -8.33 4.59
N LEU A 69 9.75 -7.79 4.16
CA LEU A 69 10.28 -6.52 4.67
C LEU A 69 9.83 -5.37 3.77
N CYS A 70 9.38 -4.29 4.39
CA CYS A 70 9.10 -3.03 3.70
C CYS A 70 10.39 -2.49 3.11
N LYS A 71 10.45 -2.31 1.80
CA LYS A 71 11.65 -1.82 1.09
C LYS A 71 11.92 -0.33 1.29
N VAL A 72 11.04 0.38 2.00
CA VAL A 72 11.21 1.81 2.35
C VAL A 72 11.79 1.99 3.75
N CYS A 73 11.23 1.31 4.76
CA CYS A 73 11.63 1.48 6.16
C CYS A 73 12.39 0.28 6.74
N TYR A 74 12.54 -0.80 5.98
CA TYR A 74 13.22 -2.05 6.35
C TYR A 74 12.64 -2.77 7.58
N LYS A 75 11.41 -2.44 7.98
CA LYS A 75 10.66 -3.15 9.01
C LYS A 75 9.73 -4.21 8.40
N THR A 76 9.40 -5.23 9.17
CA THR A 76 8.44 -6.28 8.77
C THR A 76 7.10 -5.68 8.40
N VAL A 77 6.50 -6.18 7.32
CA VAL A 77 5.13 -5.86 6.93
C VAL A 77 4.22 -6.93 7.50
N ASP A 78 3.21 -6.50 8.26
CA ASP A 78 2.16 -7.40 8.72
C ASP A 78 1.16 -7.58 7.57
N ILE A 79 1.27 -8.74 6.92
CA ILE A 79 0.51 -9.14 5.74
C ILE A 79 -1.01 -9.24 5.98
N LYS A 80 -1.44 -9.16 7.25
CA LYS A 80 -2.87 -9.14 7.62
C LYS A 80 -3.54 -7.84 7.23
N TYR A 81 -2.77 -6.77 7.02
CA TYR A 81 -3.28 -5.44 6.71
C TYR A 81 -2.86 -4.98 5.32
N GLY A 82 -3.51 -3.92 4.85
CA GLY A 82 -3.25 -3.30 3.57
C GLY A 82 -1.78 -2.88 3.39
N GLN A 83 -1.25 -3.13 2.19
CA GLN A 83 0.12 -2.86 1.81
C GLN A 83 0.25 -2.67 0.30
N TYR A 84 1.35 -2.07 -0.15
CA TYR A 84 1.65 -1.93 -1.57
C TYR A 84 2.60 -3.03 -2.03
N SER A 85 2.26 -3.68 -3.14
CA SER A 85 3.11 -4.67 -3.81
C SER A 85 3.31 -4.32 -5.27
N CYS A 86 4.48 -4.66 -5.80
CA CYS A 86 4.80 -4.46 -7.21
C CYS A 86 3.98 -5.36 -8.12
N ASN A 87 3.55 -4.79 -9.26
CA ASN A 87 2.81 -5.50 -10.31
C ASN A 87 3.73 -6.27 -11.28
N GLY A 88 5.02 -5.93 -11.34
CA GLY A 88 5.98 -6.56 -12.24
C GLY A 88 6.18 -8.06 -11.97
N GLU A 89 6.10 -8.86 -13.03
CA GLU A 89 6.40 -10.29 -12.99
C GLU A 89 7.82 -10.51 -12.44
N SER A 90 7.96 -11.33 -11.39
CA SER A 90 9.22 -11.57 -10.65
C SER A 90 9.72 -10.47 -9.70
N CYS A 91 8.97 -9.39 -9.48
CA CYS A 91 9.37 -8.35 -8.55
C CYS A 91 8.72 -8.50 -7.16
N SER A 92 9.53 -8.71 -6.12
CA SER A 92 9.08 -8.86 -4.72
C SER A 92 9.09 -7.56 -3.92
N TYR A 93 8.93 -6.41 -4.58
CA TYR A 93 8.91 -5.12 -3.88
C TYR A 93 7.60 -4.96 -3.10
N ILE A 94 7.73 -4.78 -1.79
CA ILE A 94 6.61 -4.57 -0.87
C ILE A 94 6.90 -3.36 0.02
N ALA A 95 5.87 -2.56 0.32
CA ALA A 95 5.95 -1.44 1.26
C ALA A 95 4.68 -1.34 2.10
N HIS A 96 4.81 -0.89 3.36
CA HIS A 96 3.65 -0.49 4.17
C HIS A 96 2.86 0.62 3.46
N SER A 97 1.53 0.65 3.62
CA SER A 97 0.67 1.67 3.02
C SER A 97 1.15 3.10 3.27
N LYS A 98 1.43 3.45 4.53
CA LYS A 98 1.92 4.79 4.89
C LYS A 98 3.37 5.05 4.48
N CYS A 99 4.18 4.02 4.27
CA CYS A 99 5.54 4.20 3.73
C CYS A 99 5.49 4.52 2.24
N ALA A 100 4.66 3.79 1.48
CA ALA A 100 4.52 3.97 0.05
C ALA A 100 3.87 5.34 -0.29
N THR A 101 2.89 5.77 0.51
CA THR A 101 2.17 7.05 0.32
C THR A 101 2.80 8.23 1.06
N HIS A 102 4.00 8.07 1.62
CA HIS A 102 4.68 9.18 2.26
C HIS A 102 5.07 10.26 1.23
N ARG A 103 4.89 11.54 1.56
CA ARG A 103 5.17 12.70 0.68
C ARG A 103 6.60 12.82 0.11
N HIS A 104 7.54 12.03 0.63
CA HIS A 104 8.93 11.97 0.14
C HIS A 104 9.22 10.71 -0.68
N VAL A 105 8.22 9.84 -0.84
CA VAL A 105 8.30 8.56 -1.53
C VAL A 105 7.40 8.58 -2.76
N TRP A 106 6.21 9.16 -2.63
CA TRP A 106 5.18 9.27 -3.67
C TRP A 106 4.86 10.73 -3.99
N ASP A 107 4.47 10.98 -5.23
CA ASP A 107 4.18 12.29 -5.81
C ASP A 107 2.70 12.73 -5.66
N GLY A 108 1.84 11.88 -5.11
CA GLY A 108 0.42 12.17 -4.94
C GLY A 108 -0.46 11.73 -6.11
N ARG A 109 0.08 11.05 -7.13
CA ARG A 109 -0.70 10.60 -8.30
C ARG A 109 -1.25 9.19 -8.14
N GLU A 110 -2.55 9.05 -8.37
CA GLU A 110 -3.26 7.77 -8.57
C GLU A 110 -3.14 7.37 -10.05
N LEU A 111 -2.87 6.09 -10.32
CA LEU A 111 -2.54 5.57 -11.65
C LEU A 111 -3.40 4.38 -12.08
N GLU A 112 -4.43 3.96 -11.33
CA GLU A 112 -5.26 2.78 -11.65
C GLU A 112 -5.86 2.86 -13.06
N TRP A 113 -6.23 4.07 -13.49
CA TRP A 113 -6.88 4.34 -14.77
C TRP A 113 -5.94 4.88 -15.84
N GLU A 114 -4.66 5.06 -15.51
CA GLU A 114 -3.66 5.48 -16.49
C GLU A 114 -3.06 4.25 -17.16
N PRO A 115 -2.88 4.22 -18.50
CA PRO A 115 -2.19 3.12 -19.16
C PRO A 115 -0.76 2.98 -18.61
N GLU A 116 -0.28 1.75 -18.44
CA GLU A 116 1.13 1.50 -18.12
C GLU A 116 1.98 1.72 -19.37
N GLU A 117 3.02 2.54 -19.25
CA GLU A 117 4.05 2.62 -20.28
C GLU A 117 4.90 1.33 -20.19
N PRO A 118 5.22 0.69 -21.32
CA PRO A 118 6.02 -0.52 -21.32
C PRO A 118 7.40 -0.24 -20.69
N ASP A 119 7.86 -1.14 -19.81
CA ASP A 119 9.21 -1.08 -19.28
C ASP A 119 10.20 -1.33 -20.44
N GLU A 120 11.07 -0.36 -20.76
CA GLU A 120 12.13 -0.48 -21.77
C GLU A 120 13.29 -1.40 -21.30
N ASP A 121 12.98 -2.65 -20.93
CA ASP A 121 13.96 -3.68 -20.54
C ASP A 121 14.02 -4.84 -21.55
N GLU A 122 13.82 -4.60 -22.84
CA GLU A 122 14.26 -5.52 -23.90
C GLU A 122 15.38 -4.88 -24.71
N ASP A 123 16.53 -5.57 -24.76
CA ASP A 123 17.72 -5.31 -25.60
C ASP A 123 18.87 -4.44 -25.05
N VAL A 124 19.36 -4.70 -23.83
CA VAL A 124 20.82 -4.63 -23.63
C VAL A 124 21.41 -5.97 -24.07
N ALA A 125 21.70 -6.07 -25.37
CA ALA A 125 22.51 -7.15 -25.90
C ALA A 125 23.79 -7.27 -25.06
N SER A 126 24.00 -8.45 -24.48
CA SER A 126 25.23 -8.76 -23.76
C SER A 126 26.42 -8.58 -24.70
N PHE A 127 27.32 -7.67 -24.35
CA PHE A 127 28.61 -7.53 -25.04
C PHE A 127 29.35 -8.87 -24.93
N LYS A 128 29.43 -9.60 -26.05
CA LYS A 128 30.33 -10.74 -26.16
C LYS A 128 31.75 -10.21 -26.25
N LYS A 129 32.61 -10.64 -25.33
CA LYS A 129 34.06 -10.42 -25.37
C LYS A 129 34.71 -11.40 -26.33
#